data_AF-A0A0F3GR51-F1
#
_entry.id   AF-A0A0F3GR51-F1
#
_cell.length_a   1.000
_cell.length_b   1.000
_cell.length_c   1.000
_cell.angle_alpha   90.00
_cell.angle_beta   90.00
_cell.angle_gamma   90.00
#
_symmetry.space_group_name_H-M   'P 1'
#
loop_
_entity.id
_entity.type
_entity.pdbx_description
1 polymer ?
#
loop_
_entity_poly.entity_id
_entity_poly.type
_entity_poly.pdbx_seq_one_letter_code
_entity_poly.pdbx_strand_id
1 'polypeptide(L)'
;MKKFSLVEFSVDHPKLIVWLCVIISALLMTQLPKIKIDTDPKNMFTETSDVRIWNAAVDKMFNLYENTIVLGIFAGGFSGVIVQVYNRKMHCEQDIMGSKGLR
;
A
#
# COMPACT_ATOMS: atom_id res chain seq x y z
N MET A 1 -14.09 2.22 54.88
CA MET A 1 -13.99 1.89 53.44
C MET A 1 -12.54 1.48 53.18
N LYS A 2 -12.26 0.22 52.79
CA LYS A 2 -10.90 -0.21 52.44
C LYS A 2 -10.45 0.58 51.21
N LYS A 3 -9.39 1.37 51.31
CA LYS A 3 -8.78 2.06 50.18
C LYS A 3 -8.04 1.01 49.36
N PHE A 4 -8.65 0.56 48.25
CA PHE A 4 -7.99 -0.33 47.32
C PHE A 4 -7.07 0.52 46.43
N SER A 5 -5.76 0.34 46.57
CA SER A 5 -4.77 1.00 45.71
C SER A 5 -4.30 0.01 44.65
N LEU A 6 -4.56 0.33 43.39
CA LEU A 6 -4.12 -0.50 42.26
C LEU A 6 -2.58 -0.60 42.20
N VAL A 7 -1.89 0.43 42.70
CA VAL A 7 -0.44 0.47 42.79
C VAL A 7 0.07 -0.50 43.87
N GLU A 8 -0.58 -0.54 45.02
CA GLU A 8 -0.20 -1.42 46.13
C GLU A 8 -0.38 -2.90 45.74
N PHE A 9 -1.51 -3.23 45.11
CA PHE A 9 -1.73 -4.56 44.51
C PHE A 9 -0.69 -4.90 43.43
N SER A 10 -0.25 -3.88 42.67
CA SER A 10 0.76 -4.07 41.63
C SER A 10 2.14 -4.45 42.21
N VAL A 11 2.48 -3.84 43.36
CA VAL A 11 3.77 -4.03 44.04
C VAL A 11 3.79 -5.33 44.86
N ASP A 12 2.66 -5.73 45.45
CA ASP A 12 2.57 -6.93 46.29
C ASP A 12 2.60 -8.25 45.49
N HIS A 13 2.20 -8.23 44.21
CA HIS A 13 2.11 -9.43 43.37
C HIS A 13 2.84 -9.31 42.03
N PRO A 14 4.13 -8.96 42.01
CA PRO A 14 4.85 -8.56 40.79
C PRO A 14 4.91 -9.68 39.75
N LYS A 15 5.07 -10.94 40.17
CA LYS A 15 5.11 -12.09 39.25
C LYS A 15 3.78 -12.28 38.51
N LEU A 16 2.65 -12.06 39.19
CA LEU A 16 1.32 -12.21 38.59
C LEU A 16 1.11 -11.17 37.50
N ILE A 17 1.50 -9.93 37.75
CA ILE A 17 1.31 -8.82 36.80
C ILE A 17 2.22 -8.97 35.59
N VAL A 18 3.47 -9.37 35.80
CA VAL A 18 4.39 -9.66 34.69
C VAL A 18 3.82 -10.74 33.79
N TRP A 19 3.34 -11.86 34.36
CA TRP A 19 2.68 -12.91 33.58
C TRP A 19 1.43 -12.42 32.86
N LEU A 20 0.60 -11.62 33.52
CA LEU A 20 -0.60 -11.04 32.93
C LEU A 20 -0.26 -10.10 31.75
N CYS A 21 0.75 -9.24 31.88
CA CYS A 21 1.25 -8.39 30.80
C CYS A 21 1.79 -9.23 29.62
N VAL A 22 2.54 -10.29 29.89
CA VAL A 22 3.03 -11.20 28.84
C VAL A 22 1.88 -11.86 28.10
N ILE A 23 0.89 -12.38 28.82
CA ILE A 23 -0.30 -13.01 28.23
C ILE A 23 -1.08 -12.01 27.37
N ILE A 24 -1.34 -10.80 27.88
CA ILE A 24 -2.04 -9.75 27.12
C ILE A 24 -1.25 -9.36 25.88
N SER A 25 0.07 -9.21 25.99
CA SER A 25 0.93 -8.88 24.85
C SER A 25 0.90 -9.98 23.79
N ALA A 26 0.98 -11.25 24.20
CA ALA A 26 0.87 -12.38 23.29
C ALA A 26 -0.50 -12.45 22.60
N LEU A 27 -1.59 -12.19 23.33
CA LEU A 27 -2.95 -12.12 22.77
C LEU A 27 -3.07 -11.00 21.73
N LEU A 28 -2.51 -9.81 22.00
CA LEU A 28 -2.48 -8.72 21.02
C LEU A 28 -1.60 -9.07 19.82
N MET A 29 -0.52 -9.81 20.01
CA MET A 29 0.35 -10.28 18.93
C MET A 29 -0.41 -11.18 17.93
N THR A 30 -1.39 -11.96 18.39
CA THR A 30 -2.26 -12.74 17.49
C THR A 30 -3.15 -11.88 16.59
N GLN A 31 -3.28 -10.58 16.87
CA GLN A 31 -4.03 -9.64 16.03
C GLN A 31 -3.16 -9.05 14.91
N LEU A 32 -1.83 -9.13 15.00
CA LEU A 32 -0.93 -8.59 13.96
C LEU A 32 -1.17 -9.20 12.56
N PRO A 33 -1.42 -10.51 12.39
CA PRO A 33 -1.74 -11.08 11.07
C PRO A 33 -3.04 -10.55 10.45
N LYS A 34 -3.92 -9.91 11.25
CA LYS A 34 -5.17 -9.34 10.76
C LYS A 34 -4.99 -7.93 10.17
N ILE A 35 -3.80 -7.33 10.30
CA ILE A 35 -3.51 -6.00 9.78
C ILE A 35 -3.53 -6.07 8.24
N LYS A 36 -4.46 -5.32 7.64
CA LYS A 36 -4.49 -5.06 6.20
C LYS A 36 -3.87 -3.70 5.96
N ILE A 37 -2.74 -3.69 5.25
CA ILE A 37 -2.08 -2.45 4.85
C ILE A 37 -2.59 -2.12 3.44
N ASP A 38 -3.38 -1.05 3.35
CA ASP A 38 -3.71 -0.44 2.08
C ASP A 38 -2.60 0.54 1.70
N THR A 39 -2.03 0.35 0.52
CA THR A 39 -0.95 1.20 -0.01
C THR A 39 -1.40 2.00 -1.23
N ASP A 40 -2.68 1.89 -1.60
CA ASP A 40 -3.23 2.66 -2.71
C ASP A 40 -3.49 4.11 -2.25
N PRO A 41 -2.79 5.10 -2.82
CA PRO A 41 -3.01 6.50 -2.49
C PRO A 41 -4.43 6.98 -2.81
N LYS A 42 -5.18 6.32 -3.71
CA LYS A 42 -6.58 6.66 -4.02
C LYS A 42 -7.49 6.52 -2.80
N ASN A 43 -7.21 5.54 -1.94
CA ASN A 43 -8.01 5.25 -0.76
C ASN A 43 -7.70 6.17 0.43
N MET A 44 -6.69 7.03 0.30
CA MET A 44 -6.40 8.09 1.26
C MET A 44 -7.34 9.30 1.10
N PHE A 45 -8.08 9.38 -0.01
CA PHE A 45 -9.06 10.43 -0.27
C PHE A 45 -10.48 9.92 -0.06
N THR A 46 -11.39 10.79 0.38
CA THR A 46 -12.81 10.45 0.52
C THR A 46 -13.43 10.12 -0.84
N GLU A 47 -14.29 9.09 -0.86
CA GLU A 47 -15.60 9.07 -1.55
C GLU A 47 -15.72 9.97 -2.79
N THR A 48 -16.10 11.17 -2.39
CA THR A 48 -16.76 12.21 -3.13
C THR A 48 -15.81 13.33 -3.52
N SER A 49 -14.50 13.15 -3.30
CA SER A 49 -13.50 14.15 -3.69
C SER A 49 -13.44 14.26 -5.22
N ASP A 50 -13.45 15.49 -5.73
CA ASP A 50 -13.45 15.77 -7.16
C ASP A 50 -12.24 15.14 -7.87
N VAL A 51 -11.09 15.10 -7.19
CA VAL A 51 -9.84 14.49 -7.69
C VAL A 51 -10.02 13.00 -7.97
N ARG A 52 -10.75 12.28 -7.10
CA ARG A 52 -10.93 10.83 -7.24
C ARG A 52 -11.94 10.47 -8.33
N ILE A 53 -12.99 11.29 -8.47
CA ILE A 53 -13.99 11.14 -9.53
C ILE A 53 -13.34 11.42 -10.90
N TRP A 54 -12.55 12.48 -11.00
CA TRP A 54 -11.88 12.84 -12.25
C TRP A 54 -10.80 11.83 -12.64
N ASN A 55 -9.98 11.37 -11.68
CA ASN A 55 -8.99 10.31 -11.94
C ASN A 55 -9.67 9.01 -12.39
N ALA A 56 -10.79 8.61 -11.78
CA ALA A 56 -11.54 7.43 -12.22
C ALA A 56 -12.10 7.57 -13.65
N ALA A 57 -12.51 8.78 -14.05
CA ALA A 57 -12.95 9.06 -15.41
C ALA A 57 -11.78 8.95 -16.41
N VAL A 58 -10.61 9.49 -16.08
CA VAL A 58 -9.40 9.40 -16.91
C VAL A 58 -8.91 7.95 -17.03
N ASP A 59 -8.85 7.21 -15.92
CA ASP A 59 -8.49 5.79 -15.89
C ASP A 59 -9.39 4.98 -16.84
N LYS A 60 -10.70 5.28 -16.84
CA LYS A 60 -11.68 4.63 -17.72
C LYS A 60 -11.52 5.02 -19.19
N MET A 61 -11.21 6.29 -19.49
CA MET A 61 -11.09 6.76 -20.87
C MET A 61 -9.86 6.19 -21.58
N PHE A 62 -8.74 6.10 -20.88
CA PHE A 62 -7.48 5.60 -21.45
C PHE A 62 -7.22 4.13 -21.13
N ASN A 63 -8.14 3.48 -20.41
CA ASN A 63 -8.03 2.10 -19.98
C ASN A 63 -6.70 1.83 -19.25
N LEU A 64 -6.20 2.82 -18.48
CA LEU A 64 -5.04 2.64 -17.61
C LEU A 64 -5.48 1.79 -16.43
N TYR A 65 -5.01 0.55 -16.43
CA TYR A 65 -5.22 -0.32 -15.28
C TYR A 65 -4.15 -0.02 -14.23
N GLU A 66 -4.51 -0.18 -12.95
CA GLU A 66 -3.61 -0.06 -11.80
C GLU A 66 -2.35 -0.96 -11.91
N ASN A 67 -2.42 -2.00 -12.74
CA ASN A 67 -1.36 -2.96 -12.97
C ASN A 67 -0.57 -2.70 -14.27
N THR A 68 -0.62 -1.47 -14.79
CA THR A 68 0.17 -1.08 -15.97
C THR A 68 1.60 -0.80 -15.53
N ILE A 69 2.55 -1.57 -16.03
CA ILE A 69 3.98 -1.38 -15.74
C ILE A 69 4.64 -0.84 -17.00
N VAL A 70 5.34 0.28 -16.84
CA VAL A 70 6.12 0.91 -17.91
C VAL A 70 7.59 0.60 -17.65
N LEU A 71 8.21 -0.17 -18.54
CA LEU A 71 9.63 -0.51 -18.47
C LEU A 71 10.41 0.37 -19.47
N GLY A 72 11.30 1.21 -18.94
CA GLY A 72 12.26 1.96 -19.75
C GLY A 72 13.52 1.14 -19.96
N ILE A 73 13.82 0.77 -21.21
CA ILE A 73 15.05 0.05 -21.57
C ILE A 73 16.02 1.04 -22.21
N PHE A 74 17.24 1.13 -21.67
CA PHE A 74 18.33 1.92 -22.23
C PHE A 74 19.43 1.00 -22.75
N ALA A 75 19.72 1.07 -24.05
CA ALA A 75 20.82 0.34 -24.68
C ALA A 75 21.97 1.32 -24.96
N GLY A 76 23.16 1.03 -24.43
CA GLY A 76 24.33 1.94 -24.43
C GLY A 76 24.92 2.36 -25.80
N GLY A 77 24.26 2.04 -26.92
CA GLY A 77 24.61 2.49 -28.26
C GLY A 77 23.48 3.20 -29.02
N PHE A 78 22.30 3.38 -28.40
CA PHE A 78 21.13 3.98 -29.04
C PHE A 78 20.60 5.11 -28.14
N SER A 79 20.55 6.34 -28.66
CA SER A 79 20.00 7.52 -27.95
C SER A 79 18.46 7.54 -27.91
N GLY A 80 17.83 6.38 -27.79
CA GLY A 80 16.37 6.24 -27.75
C GLY A 80 15.94 5.44 -26.52
N VAL A 81 14.93 5.94 -25.82
CA VAL A 81 14.25 5.21 -24.74
C VAL A 81 13.18 4.34 -25.38
N ILE A 82 13.29 3.02 -25.20
CA ILE A 82 12.20 2.10 -25.55
C ILE A 82 11.29 2.01 -24.33
N VAL A 83 10.00 2.27 -24.54
CA VAL A 83 8.97 2.25 -23.50
C VAL A 83 8.08 1.06 -23.77
N GLN A 84 8.26 -0.01 -22.99
CA GLN A 84 7.40 -1.19 -23.08
C GLN A 84 6.31 -1.09 -22.01
N VAL A 85 5.06 -1.15 -22.44
CA VAL A 85 3.88 -1.09 -21.56
C VAL A 85 3.32 -2.50 -21.40
N TYR A 86 3.40 -3.06 -20.20
CA TYR A 86 2.83 -4.36 -19.90
C TYR A 86 1.50 -4.21 -19.16
N ASN A 87 0.47 -4.91 -19.66
CA ASN A 87 -0.82 -4.97 -19.00
C ASN A 87 -1.36 -6.40 -18.90
N ARG A 88 -1.67 -6.87 -17.70
CA ARG A 88 -2.14 -8.25 -17.45
C ARG A 88 -3.51 -8.56 -18.07
N LYS A 89 -4.37 -7.55 -18.30
CA LYS A 89 -5.75 -7.75 -18.82
C LYS A 89 -5.85 -7.63 -20.34
N MET A 90 -4.84 -7.07 -21.01
CA MET A 90 -4.77 -7.00 -22.46
C MET A 90 -3.45 -7.61 -22.89
N HIS A 91 -3.49 -8.82 -23.44
CA HIS A 91 -2.41 -9.43 -24.22
C HIS A 91 -2.17 -8.63 -25.51
N CYS A 92 -1.84 -7.34 -25.39
CA CYS A 92 -1.42 -6.48 -26.49
C CYS A 92 -0.08 -5.86 -26.08
N GLU A 93 0.99 -6.49 -26.54
CA GLU A 93 2.32 -5.90 -26.52
C GLU A 93 2.32 -4.78 -27.56
N GLN A 94 2.02 -3.55 -27.12
CA GLN A 94 2.23 -2.38 -27.97
C GLN A 94 3.67 -1.95 -27.78
N ASP A 95 4.54 -2.42 -28.69
CA ASP A 95 5.82 -1.79 -28.94
C ASP A 95 5.53 -0.36 -29.41
N ILE A 96 5.63 0.60 -28.49
CA ILE A 96 5.71 2.01 -28.86
C ILE A 96 7.11 2.19 -29.48
N MET A 97 7.23 1.85 -30.77
CA MET A 97 8.41 2.18 -31.56
C MET A 97 8.57 3.69 -31.56
N GLY A 98 9.77 4.12 -31.17
CA GLY A 98 10.08 5.47 -30.77
C GLY A 98 9.57 6.56 -31.70
N SER A 99 9.25 7.69 -31.07
CA SER A 99 9.16 9.00 -31.70
C SER A 99 10.30 9.16 -32.71
N LYS A 100 9.98 9.00 -33.99
CA LYS A 100 10.80 9.55 -35.06
C LYS A 100 10.59 11.05 -35.02
N GLY A 101 11.61 11.76 -34.55
CA GLY A 101 11.83 13.17 -34.84
C GLY A 101 10.87 14.14 -34.15
N LEU A 102 11.22 14.55 -32.94
CA LEU A 102 10.98 15.93 -32.52
C LEU A 102 12.09 16.78 -33.15
N ARG A 103 11.77 17.42 -34.28
CA ARG A 103 12.41 18.64 -34.76
C ARG A 103 11.37 19.75 -34.73
#